data_AF-A0A8J9TNS5-F1
#
_entry.id   AF-A0A8J9TNS5-F1
#
_cell.length_a   1.000
_cell.length_b   1.000
_cell.length_c   1.000
_cell.angle_alpha   90.00
_cell.angle_beta   90.00
_cell.angle_gamma   90.00
#
_symmetry.space_group_name_H-M   'P 1'
#
loop_
_entity.id
_entity.type
_entity.pdbx_description
1 polymer ?
#
loop_
_entity_poly.entity_id
_entity_poly.type
_entity_poly.pdbx_seq_one_letter_code
_entity_poly.pdbx_strand_id
1 'polypeptide(L)'
;PTAVWHGFLSGTMTQAWFPMHAEIWNAPTWFLSALTFATALFPFCLPKIAQMDKKQLRKTVGWLWIINLLPKIGYCYDLNVWKLAEGVSSAKAHPSMAMFNMVRFSPLLQVAEVLIGAVACRLVMLDGTEGDDTKTNALSTFVPLAGIIGLMLARATGLVEISDMLARAVVFVPLFLRFMMAAHRNTVKGVKDPLVSFLSSKFLGSLGALAFPIFVLHGPIGQVFYKKLIATRVFGKVMTGPQNFGLYLLTTVASAWIVQKTFLSSKAVANWSKNSVDKLSSWV
;
A
#
# COMPACT_ATOMS: atom_id res chain seq x y z
N PRO A 1 -8.08 -12.69 -28.26
CA PRO A 1 -8.85 -13.09 -27.04
C PRO A 1 -8.23 -12.55 -25.74
N THR A 2 -6.97 -12.87 -25.45
CA THR A 2 -6.29 -12.49 -24.18
C THR A 2 -6.11 -10.97 -24.01
N ALA A 3 -5.75 -10.26 -25.08
CA ALA A 3 -5.58 -8.81 -25.03
C ALA A 3 -6.91 -8.05 -24.79
N VAL A 4 -8.01 -8.53 -25.37
CA VAL A 4 -9.35 -7.97 -25.14
C VAL A 4 -9.78 -8.19 -23.69
N TRP A 5 -9.57 -9.40 -23.18
CA TRP A 5 -9.83 -9.72 -21.77
C TRP A 5 -8.98 -8.87 -20.82
N HIS A 6 -7.69 -8.72 -21.10
CA HIS A 6 -6.77 -7.88 -20.32
C HIS A 6 -7.13 -6.40 -20.37
N GLY A 7 -7.57 -5.91 -21.54
CA GLY A 7 -8.09 -4.56 -21.72
C GLY A 7 -9.37 -4.33 -20.94
N PHE A 8 -10.32 -5.28 -20.97
CA PHE A 8 -11.53 -5.25 -20.17
C PHE A 8 -11.21 -5.16 -18.68
N LEU A 9 -10.45 -6.13 -18.15
CA LEU A 9 -10.08 -6.17 -16.72
C LEU A 9 -9.40 -4.87 -16.27
N SER A 10 -8.49 -4.34 -17.09
CA SER A 10 -7.79 -3.09 -16.77
C SER A 10 -8.71 -1.88 -16.85
N GLY A 11 -9.65 -1.83 -17.81
CA GLY A 11 -10.61 -0.75 -17.95
C GLY A 11 -11.64 -0.72 -16.82
N THR A 12 -12.08 -1.88 -16.36
CA THR A 12 -13.04 -2.03 -15.26
C THR A 12 -12.41 -2.03 -13.87
N MET A 13 -11.06 -1.98 -13.78
CA MET A 13 -10.32 -2.10 -12.52
C MET A 13 -10.67 -3.38 -11.73
N THR A 14 -10.85 -4.51 -12.41
CA THR A 14 -11.20 -5.80 -11.78
C THR A 14 -10.06 -6.82 -11.79
N GLN A 15 -8.87 -6.45 -12.27
CA GLN A 15 -7.73 -7.35 -12.40
C GLN A 15 -7.30 -8.05 -11.11
N ALA A 16 -7.46 -7.42 -9.93
CA ALA A 16 -7.01 -7.99 -8.66
C ALA A 16 -7.86 -9.21 -8.22
N TRP A 17 -9.07 -9.35 -8.76
CA TRP A 17 -9.93 -10.53 -8.55
C TRP A 17 -9.43 -11.78 -9.28
N PHE A 18 -8.48 -11.62 -10.21
CA PHE A 18 -7.90 -12.70 -10.98
C PHE A 18 -6.40 -12.78 -10.67
N PRO A 19 -5.97 -13.60 -9.70
CA PRO A 19 -4.59 -13.61 -9.19
C PRO A 19 -3.50 -13.74 -10.26
N MET A 20 -3.78 -14.50 -11.34
CA MET A 20 -2.84 -14.69 -12.45
C MET A 20 -2.80 -13.52 -13.45
N HIS A 21 -3.65 -12.52 -13.26
CA HIS A 21 -3.84 -11.36 -14.13
C HIS A 21 -3.76 -10.03 -13.36
N ALA A 22 -3.45 -10.06 -12.07
CA ALA A 22 -3.41 -8.87 -11.22
C ALA A 22 -2.37 -7.82 -11.70
N GLU A 23 -1.29 -8.26 -12.38
CA GLU A 23 -0.19 -7.41 -12.85
C GLU A 23 -0.14 -7.28 -14.40
N ILE A 24 -1.30 -7.35 -15.09
CA ILE A 24 -1.41 -7.35 -16.58
C ILE A 24 -0.51 -6.31 -17.28
N TRP A 25 -0.52 -5.06 -16.82
CA TRP A 25 0.19 -3.96 -17.49
C TRP A 25 1.14 -3.19 -16.59
N ASN A 26 0.89 -3.15 -15.29
CA ASN A 26 1.77 -2.54 -14.29
C ASN A 26 1.59 -3.28 -12.97
N ALA A 27 2.67 -3.58 -12.25
CA ALA A 27 2.57 -4.29 -10.97
C ALA A 27 1.66 -3.54 -9.98
N PRO A 28 1.77 -2.22 -9.78
CA PRO A 28 0.82 -1.39 -9.03
C PRO A 28 -0.68 -1.48 -9.33
N THR A 29 -1.14 -2.00 -10.48
CA THR A 29 -2.56 -1.85 -10.84
C THR A 29 -3.48 -2.75 -10.06
N TRP A 30 -3.00 -3.87 -9.52
CA TRP A 30 -3.80 -4.66 -8.58
C TRP A 30 -4.23 -3.79 -7.37
N PHE A 31 -3.37 -2.87 -6.92
CA PHE A 31 -3.67 -2.00 -5.80
C PHE A 31 -4.82 -1.04 -6.14
N LEU A 32 -4.83 -0.48 -7.35
CA LEU A 32 -5.94 0.38 -7.80
C LEU A 32 -7.26 -0.39 -7.83
N SER A 33 -7.25 -1.63 -8.33
CA SER A 33 -8.42 -2.51 -8.34
C SER A 33 -8.93 -2.81 -6.92
N ALA A 34 -8.03 -3.18 -6.01
CA ALA A 34 -8.36 -3.43 -4.62
C ALA A 34 -8.85 -2.16 -3.89
N LEU A 35 -8.22 -1.01 -4.16
CA LEU A 35 -8.60 0.28 -3.58
C LEU A 35 -9.98 0.73 -4.09
N THR A 36 -10.26 0.59 -5.38
CA THR A 36 -11.60 0.88 -5.95
C THR A 36 -12.67 0.06 -5.24
N PHE A 37 -12.43 -1.23 -5.03
CA PHE A 37 -13.35 -2.08 -4.28
C PHE A 37 -13.50 -1.63 -2.82
N ALA A 38 -12.40 -1.29 -2.14
CA ALA A 38 -12.46 -0.76 -0.78
C ALA A 38 -13.24 0.56 -0.70
N THR A 39 -13.03 1.47 -1.64
CA THR A 39 -13.76 2.75 -1.71
C THR A 39 -15.26 2.52 -1.92
N ALA A 40 -15.66 1.53 -2.72
CA ALA A 40 -17.08 1.18 -2.88
C ALA A 40 -17.73 0.70 -1.56
N LEU A 41 -16.96 0.12 -0.63
CA LEU A 41 -17.44 -0.34 0.67
C LEU A 41 -17.45 0.76 1.75
N PHE A 42 -16.69 1.84 1.56
CA PHE A 42 -16.56 2.90 2.56
C PHE A 42 -17.87 3.55 3.01
N PRO A 43 -18.86 3.84 2.13
CA PRO A 43 -20.14 4.39 2.55
C PRO A 43 -20.88 3.52 3.59
N PHE A 44 -20.62 2.21 3.61
CA PHE A 44 -21.24 1.29 4.57
C PHE A 44 -20.38 1.09 5.81
N CYS A 45 -19.05 0.97 5.65
CA CYS A 45 -18.14 0.66 6.75
C CYS A 45 -17.79 1.89 7.60
N LEU A 46 -17.50 3.03 6.99
CA LEU A 46 -16.98 4.21 7.70
C LEU A 46 -17.99 4.82 8.69
N PRO A 47 -19.30 4.96 8.36
CA PRO A 47 -20.27 5.48 9.33
C PRO A 47 -20.37 4.59 10.58
N LYS A 48 -20.30 3.27 10.41
CA LYS A 48 -20.30 2.32 11.53
C LYS A 48 -19.04 2.46 12.38
N ILE A 49 -17.86 2.55 11.76
CA ILE A 49 -16.59 2.78 12.48
C ILE A 49 -16.63 4.11 13.23
N ALA A 50 -17.19 5.16 12.64
CA ALA A 50 -17.28 6.49 13.27
C ALA A 50 -18.09 6.47 14.57
N GLN A 51 -19.12 5.61 14.66
CA GLN A 51 -19.98 5.45 15.84
C GLN A 51 -19.36 4.60 16.95
N MET A 52 -18.24 3.91 16.70
CA MET A 52 -17.64 3.00 17.68
C MET A 52 -16.84 3.73 18.76
N ASP A 53 -16.92 3.23 19.99
CA ASP A 53 -16.06 3.62 21.11
C ASP A 53 -14.64 2.99 21.01
N LYS A 54 -13.69 3.40 21.86
CA LYS A 54 -12.32 2.86 21.84
C LYS A 54 -12.24 1.36 22.07
N LYS A 55 -13.11 0.78 22.91
CA LYS A 55 -13.12 -0.65 23.21
C LYS A 55 -13.60 -1.46 22.01
N GLN A 56 -14.65 -0.99 21.35
CA GLN A 56 -15.18 -1.54 20.10
C GLN A 56 -14.14 -1.44 19.00
N LEU A 57 -13.51 -0.28 18.80
CA LEU A 57 -12.47 -0.09 17.78
C LEU A 57 -11.28 -1.03 17.99
N ARG A 58 -10.78 -1.20 19.22
CA ARG A 58 -9.69 -2.15 19.53
C ARG A 58 -10.08 -3.60 19.19
N LYS A 59 -11.31 -4.01 19.50
CA LYS A 59 -11.84 -5.32 19.10
C LYS A 59 -11.92 -5.45 17.57
N THR A 60 -12.39 -4.41 16.89
CA THR A 60 -12.48 -4.37 15.42
C THR A 60 -11.11 -4.53 14.77
N VAL A 61 -10.06 -3.85 15.26
CA VAL A 61 -8.68 -4.07 14.79
C VAL A 61 -8.28 -5.53 14.96
N GLY A 62 -8.56 -6.13 16.13
CA GLY A 62 -8.24 -7.53 16.39
C GLY A 62 -8.90 -8.48 15.39
N TRP A 63 -10.20 -8.29 15.12
CA TRP A 63 -10.93 -9.12 14.14
C TRP A 63 -10.42 -8.93 12.71
N LEU A 64 -10.23 -7.69 12.27
CA LEU A 64 -9.71 -7.41 10.93
C LEU A 64 -8.29 -7.95 10.74
N TRP A 65 -7.47 -7.92 11.80
CA TRP A 65 -6.14 -8.51 11.79
C TRP A 65 -6.20 -10.04 11.69
N ILE A 66 -7.08 -10.72 12.44
CA ILE A 66 -7.30 -12.17 12.35
C ILE A 66 -7.75 -12.57 10.93
N ILE A 67 -8.74 -11.86 10.37
CA ILE A 67 -9.24 -12.09 9.00
C ILE A 67 -8.10 -11.99 7.97
N ASN A 68 -7.16 -11.07 8.19
CA ASN A 68 -6.00 -10.90 7.33
C ASN A 68 -4.88 -11.93 7.55
N LEU A 69 -4.74 -12.42 8.78
CA LEU A 69 -3.67 -13.33 9.16
C LEU A 69 -3.99 -14.78 8.78
N LEU A 70 -5.24 -15.23 8.96
CA LEU A 70 -5.63 -16.62 8.71
C LEU A 70 -5.31 -17.10 7.29
N PRO A 71 -5.60 -16.36 6.20
CA PRO A 71 -5.24 -16.78 4.85
C PRO A 71 -3.72 -16.86 4.64
N LYS A 72 -2.94 -16.02 5.33
CA LYS A 72 -1.47 -16.03 5.27
C LYS A 72 -0.89 -17.25 6.00
N ILE A 73 -1.47 -17.62 7.14
CA ILE A 73 -1.15 -18.87 7.84
C ILE A 73 -1.51 -20.08 6.99
N GLY A 74 -2.71 -20.11 6.40
CA GLY A 74 -3.14 -21.18 5.51
C GLY A 74 -2.19 -21.34 4.32
N TYR A 75 -1.81 -20.24 3.69
CA TYR A 75 -0.80 -20.23 2.63
C TYR A 75 0.55 -20.82 3.08
N CYS A 76 1.07 -20.41 4.24
CA CYS A 76 2.33 -20.94 4.76
C CYS A 76 2.24 -22.42 5.11
N TYR A 77 1.11 -22.86 5.66
CA TYR A 77 0.84 -24.25 6.01
C TYR A 77 0.72 -25.13 4.76
N ASP A 78 -0.16 -24.77 3.83
CA ASP A 78 -0.47 -25.57 2.64
C ASP A 78 0.73 -25.71 1.71
N LEU A 79 1.54 -24.66 1.56
CA LEU A 79 2.71 -24.67 0.68
C LEU A 79 4.03 -24.96 1.41
N ASN A 80 3.98 -25.17 2.73
CA ASN A 80 5.16 -25.34 3.58
C ASN A 80 6.20 -24.20 3.43
N VAL A 81 5.72 -22.97 3.28
CA VAL A 81 6.53 -21.74 3.05
C VAL A 81 6.57 -20.88 4.31
N TRP A 82 7.16 -21.42 5.38
CA TRP A 82 7.29 -20.70 6.66
C TRP A 82 8.48 -19.74 6.69
N LYS A 83 9.48 -20.00 5.85
CA LYS A 83 10.71 -19.22 5.71
C LYS A 83 10.63 -18.25 4.53
N LEU A 84 11.69 -17.47 4.34
CA LEU A 84 11.86 -16.60 3.17
C LEU A 84 11.76 -17.44 1.87
N ALA A 85 10.62 -17.36 1.20
CA ALA A 85 10.41 -17.96 -0.12
C ALA A 85 10.14 -16.88 -1.17
N GLU A 86 9.44 -15.82 -0.76
CA GLU A 86 9.04 -14.69 -1.58
C GLU A 86 10.25 -13.80 -1.91
N GLY A 87 10.38 -13.34 -3.15
CA GLY A 87 11.47 -12.47 -3.58
C GLY A 87 12.85 -13.13 -3.73
N VAL A 88 13.06 -14.32 -3.16
CA VAL A 88 14.28 -15.14 -3.30
C VAL A 88 14.08 -16.29 -4.29
N SER A 89 12.88 -16.88 -4.30
CA SER A 89 12.56 -17.97 -5.24
C SER A 89 12.11 -17.40 -6.58
N SER A 90 12.58 -17.99 -7.68
CA SER A 90 12.07 -17.64 -9.02
C SER A 90 10.57 -17.97 -9.11
N ALA A 91 9.82 -17.22 -9.93
CA ALA A 91 8.38 -17.46 -10.11
C ALA A 91 8.04 -18.90 -10.56
N LYS A 92 8.97 -19.59 -11.24
CA LYS A 92 8.83 -21.00 -11.64
C LYS A 92 9.08 -21.99 -10.51
N ALA A 93 9.85 -21.59 -9.50
CA ALA A 93 10.18 -22.40 -8.33
C ALA A 93 9.17 -22.19 -7.17
N HIS A 94 8.24 -21.25 -7.31
CA HIS A 94 7.23 -20.99 -6.29
C HIS A 94 6.19 -22.12 -6.26
N PRO A 95 5.89 -22.73 -5.10
CA PRO A 95 5.01 -23.91 -5.01
C PRO A 95 3.62 -23.70 -5.61
N SER A 96 3.04 -22.50 -5.42
CA SER A 96 1.82 -22.10 -6.10
C SER A 96 1.77 -20.58 -6.28
N MET A 97 1.98 -20.11 -7.51
CA MET A 97 1.86 -18.69 -7.85
C MET A 97 0.43 -18.18 -7.69
N ALA A 98 -0.57 -19.02 -7.94
CA ALA A 98 -1.97 -18.65 -7.81
C ALA A 98 -2.35 -18.35 -6.35
N MET A 99 -1.95 -19.22 -5.41
CA MET A 99 -2.22 -19.00 -3.98
C MET A 99 -1.41 -17.82 -3.43
N PHE A 100 -0.15 -17.68 -3.84
CA PHE A 100 0.68 -16.53 -3.50
C PHE A 100 0.02 -15.21 -3.93
N ASN A 101 -0.39 -15.14 -5.19
CA ASN A 101 -1.04 -13.96 -5.74
C ASN A 101 -2.44 -13.73 -5.14
N MET A 102 -3.17 -14.77 -4.76
CA MET A 102 -4.45 -14.63 -4.06
C MET A 102 -4.27 -13.93 -2.72
N VAL A 103 -3.31 -14.37 -1.90
CA VAL A 103 -3.02 -13.74 -0.60
C VAL A 103 -2.47 -12.32 -0.77
N ARG A 104 -1.71 -12.07 -1.84
CA ARG A 104 -1.11 -10.76 -2.12
C ARG A 104 -2.12 -9.75 -2.67
N PHE A 105 -3.03 -10.17 -3.54
CA PHE A 105 -3.85 -9.26 -4.36
C PHE A 105 -5.34 -9.28 -4.06
N SER A 106 -5.84 -10.25 -3.30
CA SER A 106 -7.29 -10.40 -3.05
C SER A 106 -7.90 -9.10 -2.53
N PRO A 107 -8.84 -8.48 -3.28
CA PRO A 107 -9.49 -7.25 -2.85
C PRO A 107 -10.17 -7.39 -1.49
N LEU A 108 -10.73 -8.55 -1.18
CA LEU A 108 -11.36 -8.82 0.12
C LEU A 108 -10.37 -8.71 1.30
N LEU A 109 -9.17 -9.28 1.14
CA LEU A 109 -8.14 -9.19 2.18
C LEU A 109 -7.60 -7.76 2.30
N GLN A 110 -7.38 -7.10 1.16
CA GLN A 110 -6.91 -5.72 1.14
C GLN A 110 -7.91 -4.75 1.77
N VAL A 111 -9.21 -4.96 1.61
CA VAL A 111 -10.26 -4.19 2.30
C VAL A 111 -10.07 -4.26 3.81
N ALA A 112 -9.82 -5.45 4.36
CA ALA A 112 -9.61 -5.59 5.79
C ALA A 112 -8.34 -4.82 6.25
N GLU A 113 -7.25 -4.81 5.48
CA GLU A 113 -6.05 -4.02 5.81
C GLU A 113 -6.33 -2.50 5.75
N VAL A 114 -7.09 -2.05 4.76
CA VAL A 114 -7.50 -0.64 4.63
C VAL A 114 -8.39 -0.22 5.81
N LEU A 115 -9.34 -1.07 6.20
CA LEU A 115 -10.22 -0.81 7.34
C LEU A 115 -9.44 -0.78 8.67
N ILE A 116 -8.38 -1.57 8.84
CA ILE A 116 -7.50 -1.45 10.02
C ILE A 116 -6.92 -0.04 10.10
N GLY A 117 -6.48 0.54 8.98
CA GLY A 117 -6.01 1.92 8.93
C GLY A 117 -7.10 2.94 9.29
N ALA A 118 -8.33 2.76 8.79
CA ALA A 118 -9.46 3.62 9.12
C ALA A 118 -9.81 3.56 10.63
N VAL A 119 -9.81 2.36 11.21
CA VAL A 119 -10.05 2.15 12.64
C VAL A 119 -8.93 2.76 13.49
N ALA A 120 -7.67 2.64 13.06
CA ALA A 120 -6.52 3.27 13.74
C ALA A 120 -6.62 4.81 13.71
N CYS A 121 -7.07 5.39 12.60
CA CYS A 121 -7.36 6.82 12.50
C CYS A 121 -8.46 7.22 13.50
N ARG A 122 -9.57 6.48 13.54
CA ARG A 122 -10.65 6.77 14.49
C ARG A 122 -10.20 6.65 15.95
N LEU A 123 -9.35 5.67 16.27
CA LEU A 123 -8.79 5.49 17.62
C LEU A 123 -8.05 6.74 18.11
N VAL A 124 -7.20 7.34 17.28
CA VAL A 124 -6.47 8.56 17.66
C VAL A 124 -7.36 9.80 17.67
N MET A 125 -8.41 9.84 16.86
CA MET A 125 -9.40 10.93 16.90
C MET A 125 -10.23 10.96 18.19
N LEU A 126 -10.27 9.85 18.93
CA LEU A 126 -10.92 9.76 20.25
C LEU A 126 -9.92 10.02 21.40
N ASP A 127 -8.67 10.36 21.12
CA ASP A 127 -7.75 10.74 22.19
C ASP A 127 -8.15 12.08 22.81
N GLY A 128 -8.11 12.17 24.14
CA GLY A 128 -8.60 13.34 24.87
C GLY A 128 -10.12 13.38 25.09
N THR A 129 -10.89 12.47 24.49
CA THR A 129 -12.29 12.23 24.89
C THR A 129 -12.34 11.21 26.02
N GLU A 130 -13.38 11.25 26.87
CA GLU A 130 -13.61 10.27 27.96
C GLU A 130 -12.50 10.20 29.03
N GLY A 131 -11.78 11.29 29.29
CA GLY A 131 -10.75 11.35 30.35
C GLY A 131 -9.47 10.54 30.05
N ASP A 132 -9.31 10.05 28.81
CA ASP A 132 -8.11 9.32 28.38
C ASP A 132 -7.00 10.31 27.99
N ASP A 133 -6.08 10.59 28.92
CA ASP A 133 -4.84 11.31 28.62
C ASP A 133 -3.76 10.34 28.12
N THR A 134 -3.93 9.88 26.87
CA THR A 134 -2.97 9.01 26.22
C THR A 134 -1.62 9.74 26.10
N LYS A 135 -0.64 9.33 26.92
CA LYS A 135 0.72 9.91 26.90
C LYS A 135 1.47 9.53 25.62
N THR A 136 2.23 10.48 25.08
CA THR A 136 3.10 10.24 23.93
C THR A 136 4.39 11.03 24.06
N ASN A 137 5.45 10.54 23.42
CA ASN A 137 6.77 11.18 23.40
C ASN A 137 7.50 10.80 22.10
N ALA A 138 8.72 11.29 21.90
CA ALA A 138 9.52 10.97 20.72
C ALA A 138 9.88 9.47 20.60
N LEU A 139 9.95 8.72 21.70
CA LEU A 139 10.17 7.27 21.65
C LEU A 139 8.97 6.52 21.07
N SER A 140 7.75 7.07 21.19
CA SER A 140 6.54 6.48 20.62
C SER A 140 6.61 6.32 19.10
N THR A 141 7.36 7.17 18.39
CA THR A 141 7.60 7.08 16.94
C THR A 141 8.93 6.38 16.63
N PHE A 142 9.98 6.65 17.41
CA PHE A 142 11.29 6.06 17.17
C PHE A 142 11.29 4.54 17.33
N VAL A 143 10.73 3.99 18.41
CA VAL A 143 10.73 2.54 18.69
C VAL A 143 10.07 1.72 17.58
N PRO A 144 8.84 2.03 17.10
CA PRO A 144 8.25 1.24 16.02
C PRO A 144 9.01 1.38 14.70
N LEU A 145 9.57 2.56 14.38
CA LEU A 145 10.39 2.73 13.17
C LEU A 145 11.69 1.91 13.26
N ALA A 146 12.38 1.97 14.40
CA ALA A 146 13.57 1.17 14.67
C ALA A 146 13.25 -0.33 14.60
N GLY A 147 12.09 -0.76 15.10
CA GLY A 147 11.63 -2.15 14.98
C GLY A 147 11.40 -2.59 13.52
N ILE A 148 10.82 -1.72 12.68
CA ILE A 148 10.65 -1.98 11.25
C ILE A 148 12.01 -2.12 10.56
N ILE A 149 12.92 -1.16 10.78
CA ILE A 149 14.27 -1.18 10.19
C ILE A 149 15.06 -2.39 10.69
N GLY A 150 15.00 -2.67 11.99
CA GLY A 150 15.66 -3.81 12.61
C GLY A 150 15.19 -5.14 12.04
N LEU A 151 13.86 -5.31 11.84
CA LEU A 151 13.32 -6.48 11.15
C LEU A 151 13.86 -6.59 9.73
N MET A 152 13.87 -5.50 8.96
CA MET A 152 14.38 -5.52 7.58
C MET A 152 15.86 -5.94 7.53
N LEU A 153 16.69 -5.38 8.40
CA LEU A 153 18.11 -5.73 8.49
C LEU A 153 18.31 -7.18 8.93
N ALA A 154 17.61 -7.64 9.98
CA ALA A 154 17.71 -9.00 10.45
C ALA A 154 17.27 -10.05 9.40
N ARG A 155 16.30 -9.69 8.56
CA ARG A 155 15.89 -10.54 7.43
C ARG A 155 16.92 -10.51 6.30
N ALA A 156 17.48 -9.35 6.00
CA ALA A 156 18.53 -9.21 4.98
C ALA A 156 19.82 -9.98 5.33
N THR A 157 20.14 -10.11 6.62
CA THR A 157 21.29 -10.89 7.10
C THR A 157 20.97 -12.37 7.36
N GLY A 158 19.74 -12.82 7.14
CA GLY A 158 19.31 -14.20 7.39
C GLY A 158 19.14 -14.56 8.88
N LEU A 159 19.23 -13.59 9.81
CA LEU A 159 18.97 -13.81 11.23
C LEU A 159 17.50 -14.12 11.51
N VAL A 160 16.58 -13.61 10.67
CA VAL A 160 15.14 -13.86 10.77
C VAL A 160 14.63 -14.42 9.44
N GLU A 161 14.28 -15.69 9.44
CA GLU A 161 13.76 -16.40 8.26
C GLU A 161 12.26 -16.68 8.39
N ILE A 162 11.45 -15.63 8.39
CA ILE A 162 9.98 -15.75 8.39
C ILE A 162 9.47 -15.35 7.00
N SER A 163 8.46 -16.04 6.47
CA SER A 163 7.77 -15.66 5.21
C SER A 163 7.41 -14.18 5.18
N ASP A 164 7.55 -13.55 4.01
CA ASP A 164 7.18 -12.15 3.79
C ASP A 164 5.74 -11.85 4.20
N MET A 165 4.84 -12.79 3.96
CA MET A 165 3.41 -12.63 4.25
C MET A 165 3.17 -12.53 5.76
N LEU A 166 3.81 -13.40 6.54
CA LEU A 166 3.69 -13.42 7.99
C LEU A 166 4.45 -12.26 8.64
N ALA A 167 5.67 -11.97 8.19
CA ALA A 167 6.47 -10.85 8.68
C ALA A 167 5.72 -9.52 8.49
N ARG A 168 5.05 -9.34 7.34
CA ARG A 168 4.20 -8.18 7.09
C ARG A 168 3.02 -8.11 8.06
N ALA A 169 2.24 -9.18 8.18
CA ALA A 169 0.99 -9.16 8.94
C ALA A 169 1.21 -9.10 10.46
N VAL A 170 2.21 -9.81 10.98
CA VAL A 170 2.44 -9.97 12.42
C VAL A 170 3.33 -8.86 12.98
N VAL A 171 4.29 -8.36 12.20
CA VAL A 171 5.29 -7.40 12.71
C VAL A 171 5.15 -6.05 12.02
N PHE A 172 5.27 -5.99 10.69
CA PHE A 172 5.32 -4.72 9.97
C PHE A 172 4.06 -3.88 10.14
N VAL A 173 2.87 -4.45 9.87
CA VAL A 173 1.60 -3.72 9.93
C VAL A 173 1.32 -3.18 11.35
N PRO A 174 1.44 -3.98 12.43
CA PRO A 174 1.26 -3.46 13.79
C PRO A 174 2.26 -2.35 14.16
N LEU A 175 3.54 -2.51 13.82
CA LEU A 175 4.55 -1.47 14.09
C LEU A 175 4.29 -0.22 13.26
N PHE A 176 3.91 -0.36 12.00
CA PHE A 176 3.59 0.75 11.11
C PHE A 176 2.37 1.53 11.59
N LEU A 177 1.31 0.84 12.01
CA LEU A 177 0.14 1.48 12.62
C LEU A 177 0.50 2.21 13.91
N ARG A 178 1.32 1.61 14.77
CA ARG A 178 1.80 2.26 16.00
C ARG A 178 2.61 3.50 15.69
N PHE A 179 3.51 3.44 14.71
CA PHE A 179 4.28 4.57 14.22
C PHE A 179 3.36 5.69 13.74
N MET A 180 2.40 5.40 12.85
CA MET A 180 1.48 6.41 12.29
C MET A 180 0.61 7.05 13.38
N MET A 181 0.05 6.25 14.28
CA MET A 181 -0.74 6.77 15.41
C MET A 181 0.09 7.64 16.35
N ALA A 182 1.33 7.23 16.66
CA ALA A 182 2.24 8.01 17.50
C ALA A 182 2.67 9.31 16.81
N ALA A 183 2.96 9.28 15.51
CA ALA A 183 3.32 10.46 14.73
C ALA A 183 2.18 11.48 14.78
N HIS A 184 0.94 11.04 14.52
CA HIS A 184 -0.25 11.89 14.66
C HIS A 184 -0.37 12.52 16.05
N ARG A 185 -0.26 11.71 17.11
CA ARG A 185 -0.34 12.20 18.50
C ARG A 185 0.76 13.20 18.82
N ASN A 186 1.99 12.95 18.40
CA ASN A 186 3.13 13.84 18.62
C ASN A 186 2.92 15.18 17.90
N THR A 187 2.37 15.17 16.68
CA THR A 187 2.01 16.37 15.93
C THR A 187 0.91 17.17 16.65
N VAL A 188 -0.20 16.54 17.02
CA VAL A 188 -1.35 17.23 17.64
C VAL A 188 -1.02 17.75 19.04
N LYS A 189 -0.24 16.99 19.84
CA LYS A 189 0.16 17.39 21.20
C LYS A 189 1.40 18.29 21.24
N GLY A 190 1.97 18.68 20.10
CA GLY A 190 3.12 19.59 20.03
C GLY A 190 4.41 19.02 20.65
N VAL A 191 4.57 17.69 20.65
CA VAL A 191 5.79 17.05 21.16
C VAL A 191 6.97 17.38 20.25
N LYS A 192 8.11 17.76 20.84
CA LYS A 192 9.37 17.91 20.11
C LYS A 192 9.89 16.54 19.67
N ASP A 193 9.45 16.12 18.49
CA ASP A 193 9.83 14.85 17.86
C ASP A 193 10.69 15.14 16.61
N PRO A 194 12.01 14.87 16.66
CA PRO A 194 12.91 15.14 15.55
C PRO A 194 12.60 14.29 14.31
N LEU A 195 12.07 13.08 14.50
CA LEU A 195 11.72 12.18 13.41
C LEU A 195 10.50 12.71 12.65
N VAL A 196 9.45 13.11 13.38
CA VAL A 196 8.27 13.73 12.77
C VAL A 196 8.63 15.04 12.10
N SER A 197 9.49 15.86 12.71
CA SER A 197 10.00 17.10 12.11
C SER A 197 10.73 16.87 10.79
N PHE A 198 11.64 15.89 10.76
CA PHE A 198 12.35 15.51 9.54
C PHE A 198 11.40 15.02 8.45
N LEU A 199 10.50 14.09 8.77
CA LEU A 199 9.52 13.52 7.84
C LEU A 199 8.52 14.56 7.32
N SER A 200 8.23 15.59 8.12
CA SER A 200 7.36 16.71 7.75
C SER A 200 8.10 17.83 7.00
N SER A 201 9.39 17.67 6.70
CA SER A 201 10.15 18.66 5.94
C SER A 201 9.53 18.89 4.57
N LYS A 202 9.61 20.13 4.06
CA LYS A 202 9.04 20.52 2.76
C LYS A 202 9.52 19.63 1.62
N PHE A 203 10.78 19.19 1.67
CA PHE A 203 11.36 18.29 0.68
C PHE A 203 10.67 16.92 0.70
N LEU A 204 10.62 16.25 1.86
CA LEU A 204 9.97 14.94 1.99
C LEU A 204 8.46 15.01 1.77
N GLY A 205 7.79 16.09 2.19
CA GLY A 205 6.39 16.35 1.86
C GLY A 205 6.16 16.48 0.35
N SER A 206 7.06 17.16 -0.37
CA SER A 206 6.99 17.29 -1.83
C SER A 206 7.21 15.94 -2.53
N LEU A 207 8.16 15.14 -2.06
CA LEU A 207 8.35 13.77 -2.55
C LEU A 207 7.14 12.88 -2.23
N GLY A 208 6.54 13.04 -1.05
CA GLY A 208 5.31 12.35 -0.65
C GLY A 208 4.14 12.66 -1.60
N ALA A 209 4.00 13.91 -2.03
CA ALA A 209 2.99 14.27 -3.04
C ALA A 209 3.23 13.60 -4.41
N LEU A 210 4.49 13.29 -4.76
CA LEU A 210 4.84 12.58 -5.98
C LEU A 210 4.77 11.05 -5.85
N ALA A 211 4.68 10.50 -4.63
CA ALA A 211 4.76 9.07 -4.39
C ALA A 211 3.68 8.28 -5.15
N PHE A 212 2.44 8.77 -5.18
CA PHE A 212 1.35 8.10 -5.88
C PHE A 212 1.49 8.16 -7.42
N PRO A 213 1.77 9.32 -8.04
CA PRO A 213 2.12 9.38 -9.45
C PRO A 213 3.29 8.48 -9.84
N ILE A 214 4.38 8.47 -9.04
CA ILE A 214 5.52 7.58 -9.26
C ILE A 214 5.05 6.12 -9.18
N PHE A 215 4.26 5.77 -8.17
CA PHE A 215 3.68 4.44 -8.01
C PHE A 215 2.90 4.00 -9.27
N VAL A 216 2.13 4.89 -9.91
CA VAL A 216 1.38 4.55 -11.13
C VAL A 216 2.27 4.49 -12.37
N LEU A 217 3.25 5.38 -12.51
CA LEU A 217 3.99 5.58 -13.77
C LEU A 217 5.28 4.77 -13.90
N HIS A 218 5.91 4.38 -12.79
CA HIS A 218 7.23 3.76 -12.84
C HIS A 218 7.25 2.44 -13.62
N GLY A 219 6.21 1.59 -13.48
CA GLY A 219 6.16 0.31 -14.19
C GLY A 219 6.03 0.46 -15.72
N PRO A 220 5.06 1.22 -16.25
CA PRO A 220 4.94 1.47 -17.68
C PRO A 220 6.20 2.11 -18.29
N ILE A 221 6.78 3.10 -17.62
CA ILE A 221 8.04 3.72 -18.05
C ILE A 221 9.16 2.67 -18.00
N GLY A 222 9.23 1.85 -16.96
CA GLY A 222 10.20 0.77 -16.83
C GLY A 222 10.09 -0.26 -17.95
N GLN A 223 8.87 -0.54 -18.45
CA GLN A 223 8.70 -1.42 -19.60
C GLN A 223 9.33 -0.84 -20.87
N VAL A 224 9.25 0.48 -21.08
CA VAL A 224 9.91 1.15 -22.22
C VAL A 224 11.43 0.99 -22.16
N PHE A 225 12.02 1.07 -20.97
CA PHE A 225 13.48 0.97 -20.79
C PHE A 225 14.00 -0.47 -20.74
N TYR A 226 13.28 -1.39 -20.09
CA TYR A 226 13.81 -2.69 -19.69
C TYR A 226 13.11 -3.89 -20.32
N LYS A 227 11.86 -3.77 -20.80
CA LYS A 227 11.16 -4.92 -21.39
C LYS A 227 11.73 -5.16 -22.78
N LYS A 228 12.48 -6.25 -22.95
CA LYS A 228 13.20 -6.60 -24.19
C LYS A 228 12.41 -6.32 -25.47
N LEU A 229 11.16 -6.76 -25.53
CA LEU A 229 10.28 -6.56 -26.70
C LEU A 229 10.04 -5.08 -27.04
N ILE A 230 9.89 -4.22 -26.03
CA ILE A 230 9.60 -2.79 -26.20
C ILE A 230 10.91 -2.02 -26.37
N ALA A 231 11.86 -2.22 -25.45
CA ALA A 231 13.13 -1.51 -25.45
C ALA A 231 13.93 -1.73 -26.76
N THR A 232 13.99 -2.96 -27.27
CA THR A 232 14.66 -3.23 -28.55
C THR A 232 13.96 -2.56 -29.74
N ARG A 233 12.63 -2.35 -29.69
CA ARG A 233 11.91 -1.61 -30.74
C ARG A 233 12.09 -0.10 -30.65
N VAL A 234 12.17 0.45 -29.45
CA VAL A 234 12.28 1.91 -29.22
C VAL A 234 13.74 2.39 -29.32
N PHE A 235 14.69 1.64 -28.75
CA PHE A 235 16.08 2.06 -28.60
C PHE A 235 17.09 1.14 -29.31
N GLY A 236 16.63 0.08 -29.99
CA GLY A 236 17.51 -0.92 -30.61
C GLY A 236 18.20 -1.88 -29.62
N LYS A 237 18.13 -1.61 -28.31
CA LYS A 237 18.71 -2.43 -27.25
C LYS A 237 17.94 -2.27 -25.93
N VAL A 238 18.19 -3.19 -24.99
CA VAL A 238 17.71 -3.02 -23.61
C VAL A 238 18.58 -1.98 -22.92
N MET A 239 17.95 -1.01 -22.26
CA MET A 239 18.65 0.12 -21.62
C MET A 239 19.16 -0.29 -20.22
N THR A 240 20.09 -1.23 -20.16
CA THR A 240 20.70 -1.72 -18.91
C THR A 240 21.84 -0.82 -18.44
N GLY A 241 22.11 -0.79 -17.12
CA GLY A 241 23.27 -0.10 -16.53
C GLY A 241 22.94 1.18 -15.75
N PRO A 242 23.87 1.69 -14.92
CA PRO A 242 23.61 2.78 -13.98
C PRO A 242 23.15 4.09 -14.62
N GLN A 243 23.70 4.45 -15.79
CA GLN A 243 23.34 5.66 -16.51
C GLN A 243 21.89 5.61 -17.02
N ASN A 244 21.50 4.46 -17.57
CA ASN A 244 20.14 4.23 -18.05
C ASN A 244 19.13 4.13 -16.90
N PHE A 245 19.56 3.63 -15.74
CA PHE A 245 18.77 3.68 -14.51
C PHE A 245 18.56 5.11 -14.01
N GLY A 246 19.60 5.96 -14.03
CA GLY A 246 19.47 7.39 -13.74
C GLY A 246 18.50 8.09 -14.67
N LEU A 247 18.58 7.79 -15.98
CA LEU A 247 17.64 8.32 -16.97
C LEU A 247 16.19 7.85 -16.70
N TYR A 248 16.00 6.56 -16.42
CA TYR A 248 14.70 5.99 -16.03
C TYR A 248 14.10 6.69 -14.79
N LEU A 249 14.91 6.91 -13.75
CA LEU A 249 14.47 7.61 -12.54
C LEU A 249 14.08 9.05 -12.85
N LEU A 250 14.90 9.77 -13.62
CA LEU A 250 14.62 11.15 -14.01
C LEU A 250 13.34 11.24 -14.84
N THR A 251 13.15 10.36 -15.83
CA THR A 251 11.92 10.29 -16.62
C THR A 251 10.71 10.00 -15.73
N THR A 252 10.82 9.05 -14.80
CA THR A 252 9.73 8.69 -13.89
C THR A 252 9.34 9.87 -12.99
N VAL A 253 10.31 10.54 -12.38
CA VAL A 253 10.06 11.70 -11.50
C VAL A 253 9.51 12.89 -12.30
N ALA A 254 10.05 13.16 -13.49
CA ALA A 254 9.56 14.23 -14.35
C ALA A 254 8.12 13.98 -14.81
N SER A 255 7.81 12.77 -15.28
CA SER A 255 6.44 12.39 -15.66
C SER A 255 5.47 12.44 -14.48
N ALA A 256 5.90 11.97 -13.30
CA ALA A 256 5.13 12.07 -12.06
C ALA A 256 4.83 13.52 -11.69
N TRP A 257 5.81 14.40 -11.81
CA TRP A 257 5.64 15.83 -11.55
C TRP A 257 4.67 16.49 -12.53
N ILE A 258 4.76 16.15 -13.82
CA ILE A 258 3.81 16.62 -14.84
C ILE A 258 2.40 16.19 -14.46
N VAL A 259 2.16 14.89 -14.21
CA VAL A 259 0.84 14.37 -13.83
C VAL A 259 0.32 15.00 -12.54
N GLN A 260 1.19 15.21 -11.55
CA GLN A 260 0.82 15.89 -10.31
C GLN A 260 0.31 17.31 -10.58
N LYS A 261 0.99 18.06 -11.45
CA LYS A 261 0.67 19.46 -11.75
C LYS A 261 -0.53 19.62 -12.68
N THR A 262 -0.63 18.81 -13.72
CA THR A 262 -1.63 18.98 -14.79
C THR A 262 -2.93 18.24 -14.51
N PHE A 263 -2.87 17.12 -13.79
CA PHE A 263 -4.03 16.26 -13.56
C PHE A 263 -4.47 16.29 -12.09
N LEU A 264 -3.61 15.86 -11.17
CA LEU A 264 -4.02 15.67 -9.77
C LEU A 264 -4.29 16.98 -9.03
N SER A 265 -3.60 18.06 -9.39
CA SER A 265 -3.83 19.39 -8.82
C SER A 265 -4.89 20.20 -9.59
N SER A 266 -5.51 19.62 -10.61
CA SER A 266 -6.50 20.32 -11.44
C SER A 266 -7.84 20.45 -10.72
N LYS A 267 -8.30 21.69 -10.53
CA LYS A 267 -9.64 21.96 -10.01
C LYS A 267 -10.74 21.37 -10.88
N ALA A 268 -10.54 21.34 -12.20
CA ALA A 268 -11.50 20.76 -13.14
C ALA A 268 -11.66 19.24 -12.89
N VAL A 269 -10.56 18.53 -12.70
CA VAL A 269 -10.57 17.08 -12.38
C VAL A 269 -11.20 16.84 -11.01
N ALA A 270 -10.88 17.66 -10.01
CA ALA A 270 -11.47 17.55 -8.68
C ALA A 270 -12.99 17.75 -8.71
N ASN A 271 -13.47 18.77 -9.44
CA ASN A 271 -14.90 19.04 -9.58
C ASN A 271 -15.62 17.92 -10.34
N TRP A 272 -15.02 17.42 -11.43
CA TRP A 272 -15.56 16.30 -12.19
C TRP A 272 -15.68 15.03 -11.33
N SER A 273 -14.64 14.71 -10.56
CA SER A 273 -14.62 13.57 -9.64
C SER A 273 -15.70 13.71 -8.58
N LYS A 274 -15.80 14.87 -7.92
CA LYS A 274 -16.83 15.16 -6.91
C LYS A 274 -18.24 14.96 -7.48
N ASN A 275 -18.54 15.57 -8.64
CA ASN A 275 -19.85 15.46 -9.27
C ASN A 275 -20.20 14.01 -9.66
N SER A 276 -19.20 13.20 -10.02
CA SER A 276 -19.39 11.78 -10.35
C SER A 276 -19.72 10.97 -9.09
N VAL A 277 -19.01 11.23 -7.98
CA VAL A 277 -19.28 10.60 -6.69
C VAL A 277 -20.67 11.00 -6.17
N ASP A 278 -21.03 12.28 -6.22
CA ASP A 278 -22.35 12.76 -5.76
C ASP A 278 -23.51 12.14 -6.56
N LYS A 279 -23.32 11.90 -7.86
CA LYS A 279 -24.29 11.19 -8.70
C LYS A 279 -24.38 9.70 -8.38
N LEU A 280 -23.27 9.07 -8.00
CA LEU A 280 -23.26 7.65 -7.66
C LEU A 280 -23.80 7.40 -6.24
N SER A 281 -23.54 8.33 -5.32
CA SER A 281 -24.04 8.23 -3.94
C SER A 281 -25.54 8.49 -3.85
N SER A 282 -26.14 9.26 -4.76
CA SER A 282 -27.60 9.44 -4.78
C SER A 282 -28.38 8.20 -5.20
N TRP A 283 -27.70 7.16 -5.69
CA TRP A 283 -28.30 5.87 -6.04
C TRP A 283 -28.27 4.84 -4.90
N VAL A 284 -27.56 5.14 -3.80
CA VAL A 284 -27.37 4.29 -2.62
C VAL A 284 -28.12 4.88 -1.43
#